data_AF-A0A6L5X3R6-F1
#
_entry.id   AF-A0A6L5X3R6-F1
#
_cell.length_a   1.000
_cell.length_b   1.000
_cell.length_c   1.000
_cell.angle_alpha   90.00
_cell.angle_beta   90.00
_cell.angle_gamma   90.00
#
_symmetry.space_group_name_H-M   'P 1'
#
loop_
_entity.id
_entity.type
_entity.pdbx_description
1 polymer ?
#
loop_
_entity_poly.entity_id
_entity_poly.type
_entity_poly.pdbx_seq_one_letter_code
_entity_poly.pdbx_strand_id
1 'polypeptide(L)'
;MSTEALTEKTFEETKTESVTPAKEEAQNNSQIDVPADSTGETVIGKKERYEQLIIRHGIPEQEKFIHKREQLYLMVEQMLSDAFIGKVIDYPSQTIDRLRMAAFAIGEDFLLKQLTDQEPQEEQIREWIEDFMKSTNAEEETGPANSSVEKSLDIMGRHMVRQQEIASAQITRLTEYIRQINEMERNKNEREIQDLREEHQKERENAQKRIDLLSDENFRLSMQIEETQEEAKKQADPGLFAQRRRNREQKRREEFIASVLGNGDFSREQLAVIERVVSKDFSLLQLQKICDPKVKPENMELLEAYYERRRIHG
;
A
#
# COMPACT_ATOMS: atom_id res chain seq x y z
N MET A 1 -40.97 -45.28 10.98
CA MET A 1 -39.60 -44.75 10.98
C MET A 1 -39.66 -43.25 10.77
N SER A 2 -39.00 -42.51 11.67
CA SER A 2 -38.45 -41.14 11.63
C SER A 2 -38.88 -40.19 10.48
N THR A 3 -39.55 -39.07 10.80
CA THR A 3 -39.03 -37.67 10.93
C THR A 3 -38.39 -37.17 9.63
N GLU A 4 -38.75 -36.02 9.06
CA GLU A 4 -38.74 -34.68 9.63
C GLU A 4 -39.66 -33.71 8.86
N ALA A 5 -40.24 -32.77 9.60
CA ALA A 5 -40.79 -31.52 9.13
C ALA A 5 -39.67 -30.47 9.06
N LEU A 6 -39.75 -29.51 8.13
CA LEU A 6 -39.37 -28.13 8.41
C LEU A 6 -39.95 -27.17 7.36
N THR A 7 -40.72 -26.25 7.91
CA THR A 7 -41.49 -25.15 7.35
C THR A 7 -40.64 -23.92 7.05
N GLU A 8 -41.19 -23.08 6.17
CA GLU A 8 -40.98 -21.64 5.98
C GLU A 8 -40.45 -20.87 7.21
N LYS A 9 -39.58 -19.89 6.93
CA LYS A 9 -39.59 -18.60 7.65
C LYS A 9 -38.94 -17.48 6.84
N THR A 10 -39.78 -16.57 6.40
CA THR A 10 -39.53 -15.15 6.15
C THR A 10 -38.95 -14.45 7.39
N PHE A 11 -38.01 -13.52 7.18
CA PHE A 11 -37.61 -12.46 8.11
C PHE A 11 -37.12 -11.28 7.25
N GLU A 12 -37.97 -10.30 7.00
CA GLU A 12 -38.20 -9.06 7.78
C GLU A 12 -37.24 -7.93 7.39
N GLU A 13 -37.89 -6.87 6.90
CA GLU A 13 -37.39 -5.52 6.66
C GLU A 13 -36.91 -4.88 7.97
N THR A 14 -35.78 -4.17 7.91
CA THR A 14 -35.52 -3.07 8.84
C THR A 14 -35.19 -1.80 8.04
N LYS A 15 -36.17 -0.88 8.06
CA LYS A 15 -36.00 0.54 7.79
C LYS A 15 -35.16 1.17 8.89
N THR A 16 -34.19 2.01 8.52
CA THR A 16 -33.79 3.18 9.32
C THR A 16 -33.36 4.32 8.40
N GLU A 17 -34.27 5.30 8.32
CA GLU A 17 -34.06 6.75 8.37
C GLU A 17 -32.86 7.39 7.66
N SER A 18 -33.20 8.11 6.58
CA SER A 18 -32.42 9.17 5.97
C SER A 18 -32.32 10.40 6.88
N VAL A 19 -31.10 10.82 7.21
CA VAL A 19 -30.80 12.13 7.78
C VAL A 19 -29.94 12.90 6.78
N THR A 20 -30.46 14.02 6.29
CA THR A 20 -29.65 15.10 5.68
C THR A 20 -29.21 16.09 6.75
N PRO A 21 -28.00 16.65 6.62
CA PRO A 21 -27.86 18.11 6.50
C PRO A 21 -26.86 18.48 5.37
N ALA A 22 -27.21 19.38 4.45
CA ALA A 22 -27.07 20.85 4.52
C ALA A 22 -25.63 21.38 4.36
N LYS A 23 -25.43 22.09 3.23
CA LYS A 23 -24.55 23.24 2.94
C LYS A 23 -23.15 23.27 3.57
N GLU A 24 -22.14 23.24 2.70
CA GLU A 24 -20.91 24.02 2.90
C GLU A 24 -20.56 24.76 1.60
N GLU A 25 -20.65 26.08 1.67
CA GLU A 25 -20.10 27.02 0.71
C GLU A 25 -18.58 27.06 0.92
N ALA A 26 -17.81 26.79 -0.14
CA ALA A 26 -16.40 27.11 -0.18
C ALA A 26 -16.18 28.18 -1.26
N GLN A 27 -16.25 29.44 -0.84
CA GLN A 27 -15.48 30.50 -1.47
C GLN A 27 -14.01 30.23 -1.17
N ASN A 28 -13.17 30.14 -2.20
CA ASN A 28 -11.79 30.59 -2.02
C ASN A 28 -11.24 31.16 -3.32
N ASN A 29 -10.99 32.47 -3.26
CA ASN A 29 -10.23 33.25 -4.22
C ASN A 29 -8.79 32.73 -4.27
N SER A 30 -8.30 32.40 -5.47
CA SER A 30 -6.90 32.61 -5.80
C SER A 30 -6.83 33.50 -7.05
N GLN A 31 -6.65 34.77 -6.74
CA GLN A 31 -6.21 35.83 -7.64
C GLN A 31 -4.85 35.42 -8.19
N ILE A 32 -4.78 35.09 -9.48
CA ILE A 32 -3.52 34.93 -10.21
C ILE A 32 -3.40 36.14 -11.12
N ASP A 33 -2.38 36.95 -10.86
CA ASP A 33 -1.97 38.08 -11.68
C ASP A 33 -1.69 37.62 -13.12
N VAL A 34 -2.31 38.30 -14.07
CA VAL A 34 -2.05 38.17 -15.51
C VAL A 34 -0.89 39.10 -15.87
N PRO A 35 0.22 38.61 -16.45
CA PRO A 35 1.02 39.42 -17.33
C PRO A 35 0.40 39.37 -18.74
N ALA A 36 0.02 40.55 -19.22
CA ALA A 36 -0.37 40.76 -20.61
C ALA A 36 0.83 40.60 -21.56
N ASP A 37 0.50 40.27 -22.80
CA ASP A 37 1.32 40.19 -24.01
C ASP A 37 2.20 38.96 -24.21
N SER A 38 1.70 38.01 -24.99
CA SER A 38 2.14 37.86 -26.38
C SER A 38 1.32 36.77 -27.08
N THR A 39 0.98 37.04 -28.34
CA THR A 39 0.38 36.11 -29.30
C THR A 39 1.04 34.73 -29.27
N GLY A 40 0.33 33.74 -28.75
CA GLY A 40 0.70 32.34 -28.82
C GLY A 40 -0.57 31.51 -28.73
N GLU A 41 -0.93 30.82 -29.82
CA GLU A 41 -1.94 29.76 -29.78
C GLU A 41 -1.61 28.83 -28.63
N THR A 42 -2.43 28.90 -27.58
CA THR A 42 -2.31 28.01 -26.43
C THR A 42 -2.60 26.63 -26.95
N VAL A 43 -1.61 25.73 -26.94
CA VAL A 43 -1.82 24.32 -27.28
C VAL A 43 -2.64 23.72 -26.14
N ILE A 44 -3.96 23.85 -26.24
CA ILE A 44 -4.92 23.28 -25.30
C ILE A 44 -4.74 21.76 -25.35
N GLY A 45 -4.49 21.15 -24.19
CA GLY A 45 -4.34 19.69 -24.10
C GLY A 45 -5.64 19.00 -24.54
N LYS A 46 -5.55 17.83 -25.19
CA LYS A 46 -6.73 17.07 -25.69
C LYS A 46 -7.83 16.91 -24.62
N LYS A 47 -7.45 16.68 -23.36
CA LYS A 47 -8.38 16.58 -22.23
C LYS A 47 -9.13 17.88 -21.97
N GLU A 48 -8.42 19.00 -21.91
CA GLU A 48 -8.98 20.32 -21.70
C GLU A 48 -9.88 20.74 -22.88
N ARG A 49 -9.46 20.42 -24.12
CA ARG A 49 -10.27 20.62 -25.32
C ARG A 49 -11.58 19.82 -25.29
N TYR A 50 -11.52 18.56 -24.87
CA TYR A 50 -12.70 17.71 -24.71
C TYR A 50 -13.67 18.27 -23.65
N GLU A 51 -13.15 18.70 -22.50
CA GLU A 51 -13.96 19.31 -21.43
C GLU A 51 -14.63 20.62 -21.89
N GLN A 52 -13.90 21.48 -22.61
CA GLN A 52 -14.46 22.70 -23.21
C GLN A 52 -15.57 22.39 -24.22
N LEU A 53 -15.40 21.37 -25.06
CA LEU A 53 -16.41 20.97 -26.05
C LEU A 53 -17.66 20.35 -25.38
N ILE A 54 -17.51 19.59 -24.30
CA ILE A 54 -18.65 19.10 -23.50
C ILE A 54 -19.49 20.28 -23.01
N ILE A 55 -18.84 21.29 -22.43
CA ILE A 55 -19.53 22.47 -21.89
C ILE A 55 -20.18 23.26 -23.02
N ARG A 56 -19.45 23.51 -24.11
CA ARG A 56 -19.91 24.29 -25.26
C ARG A 56 -21.14 23.69 -25.93
N HIS A 57 -21.18 22.36 -26.07
CA HIS A 57 -22.28 21.64 -26.72
C HIS A 57 -23.32 21.09 -25.72
N GLY A 58 -23.17 21.38 -24.43
CA GLY A 58 -24.14 21.03 -23.40
C GLY A 58 -24.41 19.53 -23.28
N ILE A 59 -23.40 18.67 -23.47
CA ILE A 59 -23.57 17.21 -23.45
C ILE A 59 -23.66 16.71 -22.00
N PRO A 60 -24.81 16.19 -21.52
CA PRO A 60 -24.97 15.82 -20.11
C PRO A 60 -24.19 14.57 -19.72
N GLU A 61 -23.89 14.41 -18.42
CA GLU A 61 -23.21 13.23 -17.89
C GLU A 61 -24.09 11.97 -17.75
N GLN A 62 -25.37 12.07 -18.12
CA GLN A 62 -26.34 10.99 -17.98
C GLN A 62 -25.98 9.79 -18.87
N GLU A 63 -26.28 8.58 -18.40
CA GLU A 63 -25.93 7.30 -19.04
C GLU A 63 -26.37 7.21 -20.51
N LYS A 64 -27.54 7.79 -20.84
CA LYS A 64 -28.06 7.84 -22.22
C LYS A 64 -27.20 8.62 -23.22
N PHE A 65 -26.22 9.41 -22.76
CA PHE A 65 -25.31 10.18 -23.62
C PHE A 65 -23.89 9.62 -23.67
N ILE A 66 -23.63 8.45 -23.08
CA ILE A 66 -22.29 7.83 -23.05
C ILE A 66 -21.71 7.70 -24.47
N HIS A 67 -22.47 7.18 -25.42
CA HIS A 67 -22.01 7.03 -26.81
C HIS A 67 -21.74 8.36 -27.49
N LYS A 68 -22.44 9.43 -27.11
CA LYS A 68 -22.20 10.77 -27.66
C LYS A 68 -20.88 11.35 -27.14
N ARG A 69 -20.63 11.18 -25.85
CA ARG A 69 -19.38 11.58 -25.19
C ARG A 69 -18.18 10.80 -25.73
N GLU A 70 -18.35 9.50 -25.93
CA GLU A 70 -17.35 8.64 -26.57
C GLU A 70 -17.01 9.11 -27.98
N GLN A 71 -18.03 9.41 -28.80
CA GLN A 71 -17.81 9.93 -30.15
C GLN A 71 -17.09 11.28 -30.13
N LEU A 72 -17.44 12.20 -29.23
CA LEU A 72 -16.73 13.46 -29.05
C LEU A 72 -15.27 13.25 -28.63
N TYR A 73 -15.03 12.34 -27.70
CA TYR A 73 -13.67 11.99 -27.27
C TYR A 73 -12.84 11.47 -28.45
N LEU A 74 -13.41 10.58 -29.27
CA LEU A 74 -12.74 10.03 -30.44
C LEU A 74 -12.44 11.10 -31.50
N MET A 75 -13.36 12.04 -31.74
CA MET A 75 -13.13 13.17 -32.66
C MET A 75 -11.99 14.08 -32.17
N VAL A 76 -11.91 14.34 -30.85
CA VAL A 76 -10.82 15.12 -30.24
C VAL A 76 -9.49 14.36 -30.31
N GLU A 77 -9.49 13.06 -30.05
CA GLU A 77 -8.29 12.22 -30.16
C GLU A 77 -7.74 12.17 -31.59
N GLN A 78 -8.62 12.13 -32.58
CA GLN A 78 -8.28 12.18 -34.00
C GLN A 78 -7.92 13.58 -34.53
N MET A 79 -7.94 14.60 -33.65
CA MET A 79 -7.62 15.98 -33.99
C MET A 79 -8.52 16.58 -35.09
N LEU A 80 -9.77 16.13 -35.19
CA LEU A 80 -10.76 16.78 -36.07
C LEU A 80 -10.99 18.22 -35.61
N SER A 81 -11.25 19.14 -36.54
CA SER A 81 -11.43 20.57 -36.22
C SER A 81 -12.68 20.83 -35.38
N ASP A 82 -12.66 21.91 -34.60
CA ASP A 82 -13.84 22.39 -33.87
C ASP A 82 -15.00 22.75 -34.82
N ALA A 83 -14.69 23.17 -36.06
CA ALA A 83 -15.68 23.48 -37.08
C ALA A 83 -16.41 22.20 -37.52
N PHE A 84 -15.67 21.12 -37.78
CA PHE A 84 -16.25 19.83 -38.10
C PHE A 84 -17.06 19.27 -36.93
N ILE A 85 -16.48 19.26 -35.71
CA ILE A 85 -17.17 18.81 -34.50
C ILE A 85 -18.47 19.59 -34.31
N GLY A 86 -18.43 20.91 -34.39
CA GLY A 86 -19.62 21.75 -34.21
C GLY A 86 -20.72 21.49 -35.25
N LYS A 87 -20.36 21.06 -36.46
CA LYS A 87 -21.32 20.74 -37.53
C LYS A 87 -21.97 19.36 -37.35
N VAL A 88 -21.25 18.38 -36.79
CA VAL A 88 -21.71 16.98 -36.73
C VAL A 88 -22.16 16.53 -35.35
N ILE A 89 -21.80 17.26 -34.28
CA ILE A 89 -22.07 16.87 -32.90
C ILE A 89 -23.55 16.85 -32.56
N ASP A 90 -24.46 17.34 -33.40
CA ASP A 90 -25.90 17.20 -33.17
C ASP A 90 -26.49 15.92 -33.80
N TYR A 91 -25.76 15.25 -34.70
CA TYR A 91 -26.23 14.02 -35.36
C TYR A 91 -26.20 12.78 -34.46
N PRO A 92 -27.02 11.75 -34.71
CA PRO A 92 -26.94 10.47 -34.02
C PRO A 92 -25.52 9.91 -33.99
N SER A 93 -25.14 9.21 -32.91
CA SER A 93 -23.79 8.67 -32.72
C SER A 93 -23.32 7.79 -33.88
N GLN A 94 -24.22 7.05 -34.52
CA GLN A 94 -23.90 6.22 -35.69
C GLN A 94 -23.48 7.06 -36.91
N THR A 95 -24.18 8.18 -37.14
CA THR A 95 -23.88 9.11 -38.23
C THR A 95 -22.59 9.86 -37.95
N ILE A 96 -22.33 10.24 -36.70
CA ILE A 96 -21.03 10.80 -36.28
C ILE A 96 -19.91 9.81 -36.55
N ASP A 97 -20.08 8.53 -36.22
CA ASP A 97 -19.07 7.50 -36.44
C ASP A 97 -18.72 7.36 -37.93
N ARG A 98 -19.73 7.35 -38.80
CA ARG A 98 -19.56 7.31 -40.26
C ARG A 98 -18.87 8.55 -40.80
N LEU A 99 -19.31 9.74 -40.38
CA LEU A 99 -18.70 11.00 -40.82
C LEU A 99 -17.28 11.16 -40.31
N ARG A 100 -16.98 10.68 -39.11
CA ARG A 100 -15.61 10.63 -38.56
C ARG A 100 -14.71 9.73 -39.42
N MET A 101 -15.20 8.54 -39.79
CA MET A 101 -14.46 7.63 -40.67
C MET A 101 -14.32 8.19 -42.10
N ALA A 102 -15.34 8.86 -42.61
CA ALA A 102 -15.27 9.53 -43.90
C ALA A 102 -14.27 10.70 -43.86
N ALA A 103 -14.26 11.51 -42.80
CA ALA A 103 -13.33 12.63 -42.63
C ALA A 103 -11.88 12.13 -42.60
N PHE A 104 -11.67 10.95 -42.02
CA PHE A 104 -10.38 10.28 -42.05
C PHE A 104 -9.98 9.84 -43.48
N ALA A 105 -10.93 9.39 -44.30
CA ALA A 105 -10.66 8.88 -45.65
C ALA A 105 -10.49 9.98 -46.71
N ILE A 106 -11.35 11.00 -46.70
CA ILE A 106 -11.43 12.02 -47.77
C ILE A 106 -11.18 13.45 -47.29
N GLY A 107 -10.87 13.62 -46.00
CA GLY A 107 -10.57 14.92 -45.39
C GLY A 107 -11.80 15.66 -44.87
N GLU A 108 -11.63 16.38 -43.76
CA GLU A 108 -12.70 17.18 -43.14
C GLU A 108 -13.15 18.35 -44.02
N ASP A 109 -12.23 19.00 -44.73
CA ASP A 109 -12.51 20.16 -45.57
C ASP A 109 -13.45 19.83 -46.72
N PHE A 110 -13.33 18.61 -47.27
CA PHE A 110 -14.21 18.15 -48.33
C PHE A 110 -15.61 17.88 -47.78
N LEU A 111 -15.71 17.17 -46.66
CA LEU A 111 -17.01 16.89 -46.03
C LEU A 111 -17.71 18.16 -45.55
N LEU A 112 -16.99 19.13 -44.97
CA LEU A 112 -17.57 20.40 -44.52
C LEU A 112 -18.27 21.17 -45.65
N LYS A 113 -17.81 21.02 -46.90
CA LYS A 113 -18.47 21.64 -48.07
C LYS A 113 -19.77 20.92 -48.48
N GLN A 114 -19.88 19.64 -48.18
CA GLN A 114 -21.04 18.81 -48.51
C GLN A 114 -22.08 18.77 -47.38
N LEU A 115 -21.64 18.95 -46.14
CA LEU A 115 -22.49 18.92 -44.95
C LEU A 115 -23.48 20.10 -44.96
N THR A 116 -24.76 19.76 -45.02
CA THR A 116 -25.87 20.70 -44.80
C THR A 116 -26.29 20.67 -43.33
N ASP A 117 -27.38 21.38 -42.98
CA ASP A 117 -27.96 21.32 -41.64
C ASP A 117 -28.85 20.07 -41.45
N GLN A 118 -29.04 19.26 -42.50
CA GLN A 118 -29.75 17.99 -42.43
C GLN A 118 -28.78 16.82 -42.24
N GLU A 119 -29.21 15.85 -41.44
CA GLU A 119 -28.46 14.62 -41.22
C GLU A 119 -28.28 13.85 -42.55
N PRO A 120 -27.03 13.58 -42.97
CA PRO A 120 -26.78 12.86 -44.20
C PRO A 120 -27.12 11.37 -44.04
N GLN A 121 -27.74 10.80 -45.06
CA GLN A 121 -28.01 9.36 -45.12
C GLN A 121 -26.73 8.57 -45.42
N GLU A 122 -26.71 7.27 -45.10
CA GLU A 122 -25.53 6.42 -45.33
C GLU A 122 -25.08 6.42 -46.79
N GLU A 123 -26.05 6.30 -47.70
CA GLU A 123 -25.83 6.29 -49.14
C GLU A 123 -25.20 7.60 -49.62
N GLN A 124 -25.61 8.73 -49.06
CA GLN A 124 -25.04 10.05 -49.41
C GLN A 124 -23.58 10.16 -48.95
N ILE A 125 -23.25 9.69 -47.75
CA ILE A 125 -21.87 9.67 -47.26
C ILE A 125 -21.00 8.77 -48.15
N ARG A 126 -21.55 7.62 -48.59
CA ARG A 126 -20.86 6.71 -49.51
C ARG A 126 -20.63 7.36 -50.87
N GLU A 127 -21.65 8.02 -51.43
CA GLU A 127 -21.55 8.77 -52.69
C GLU A 127 -20.47 9.84 -52.62
N TRP A 128 -20.39 10.60 -51.52
CA TRP A 128 -19.33 11.59 -51.33
C TRP A 128 -17.92 11.00 -51.34
N ILE A 129 -17.74 9.82 -50.72
CA ILE A 129 -16.45 9.12 -50.73
C ILE A 129 -16.13 8.65 -52.16
N GLU A 130 -17.10 8.07 -52.85
CA GLU A 130 -16.90 7.62 -54.24
C GLU A 130 -16.61 8.77 -55.19
N ASP A 131 -17.30 9.90 -55.04
CA ASP A 131 -17.12 11.10 -55.86
C ASP A 131 -15.76 11.74 -55.61
N PHE A 132 -15.30 11.77 -54.34
CA PHE A 132 -13.94 12.20 -54.02
C PHE A 132 -12.91 11.32 -54.73
N MET A 133 -13.03 10.00 -54.59
CA MET A 133 -12.11 9.04 -55.22
C MET A 133 -12.13 9.10 -56.75
N LYS A 134 -13.30 9.34 -57.36
CA LYS A 134 -13.43 9.53 -58.81
C LYS A 134 -12.84 10.86 -59.26
N SER A 135 -13.04 11.94 -58.50
CA SER A 135 -12.50 13.27 -58.81
C SER A 135 -10.98 13.32 -58.71
N THR A 136 -10.38 12.63 -57.73
CA THR A 136 -8.93 12.45 -57.65
C THR A 136 -8.40 11.66 -58.85
N ASN A 137 -9.10 10.61 -59.28
CA ASN A 137 -8.70 9.82 -60.45
C ASN A 137 -8.90 10.57 -61.78
N ALA A 138 -9.83 11.54 -61.85
CA ALA A 138 -10.05 12.36 -63.04
C ALA A 138 -9.03 13.50 -63.18
N GLU A 139 -8.57 14.08 -62.06
CA GLU A 139 -7.43 15.01 -62.07
C GLU A 139 -6.10 14.31 -62.41
N GLU A 140 -5.99 13.00 -62.18
CA GLU A 140 -4.85 12.15 -62.55
C GLU A 140 -4.64 11.96 -64.06
N GLU A 141 -5.68 12.13 -64.90
CA GLU A 141 -5.55 11.98 -66.36
C GLU A 141 -4.94 13.21 -67.07
N THR A 142 -4.76 14.35 -66.38
CA THR A 142 -4.30 15.61 -67.01
C THR A 142 -2.94 16.14 -66.52
N GLY A 143 -2.30 15.49 -65.54
CA GLY A 143 -0.97 15.83 -65.04
C GLY A 143 0.09 14.75 -65.28
N PRO A 144 1.40 15.05 -65.23
CA PRO A 144 2.44 14.02 -65.36
C PRO A 144 2.32 13.01 -64.21
N ALA A 145 2.05 11.75 -64.55
CA ALA A 145 1.71 10.65 -63.64
C ALA A 145 2.65 10.48 -62.42
N ASN A 146 3.91 10.89 -62.54
CA ASN A 146 4.88 10.81 -61.44
C ASN A 146 4.62 11.83 -60.31
N SER A 147 4.04 12.99 -60.60
CA SER A 147 3.83 14.04 -59.58
C SER A 147 2.64 13.77 -58.66
N SER A 148 1.65 12.98 -59.11
CA SER A 148 0.49 12.60 -58.30
C SER A 148 0.81 11.48 -57.32
N VAL A 149 1.51 10.44 -57.80
CA VAL A 149 1.99 9.34 -56.95
C VAL A 149 2.96 9.84 -55.88
N GLU A 150 3.85 10.79 -56.20
CA GLU A 150 4.72 11.44 -55.22
C GLU A 150 3.93 12.21 -54.15
N LYS A 151 2.89 12.96 -54.53
CA LYS A 151 2.04 13.68 -53.56
C LYS A 151 1.26 12.72 -52.65
N SER A 152 0.70 11.65 -53.21
CA SER A 152 -0.02 10.63 -52.44
C SER A 152 0.90 9.87 -51.49
N LEU A 153 2.13 9.55 -51.92
CA LEU A 153 3.15 8.95 -51.06
C LEU A 153 3.64 9.91 -49.97
N ASP A 154 3.76 11.20 -50.24
CA ASP A 154 4.13 12.23 -49.27
C ASP A 154 3.03 12.44 -48.21
N ILE A 155 1.75 12.45 -48.62
CA ILE A 155 0.60 12.48 -47.70
C ILE A 155 0.57 11.22 -46.83
N MET A 156 0.75 10.04 -47.42
CA MET A 156 0.78 8.76 -46.70
C MET A 156 1.99 8.67 -45.77
N GLY A 157 3.15 9.20 -46.18
CA GLY A 157 4.36 9.30 -45.36
C GLY A 157 4.15 10.17 -44.14
N ARG A 158 3.61 11.39 -44.32
CA ARG A 158 3.22 12.27 -43.20
C ARG A 158 2.19 11.61 -42.27
N HIS A 159 1.22 10.88 -42.83
CA HIS A 159 0.24 10.15 -42.05
C HIS A 159 0.88 9.04 -41.19
N MET A 160 1.78 8.24 -41.77
CA MET A 160 2.48 7.19 -41.02
C MET A 160 3.33 7.76 -39.89
N VAL A 161 4.03 8.87 -40.12
CA VAL A 161 4.80 9.55 -39.07
C VAL A 161 3.88 10.01 -37.94
N ARG A 162 2.75 10.63 -38.27
CA ARG A 162 1.77 11.06 -37.27
C ARG A 162 1.20 9.89 -36.46
N GLN A 163 0.90 8.76 -37.12
CA GLN A 163 0.44 7.54 -36.44
C GLN A 163 1.52 6.96 -35.51
N GLN A 164 2.78 7.00 -35.94
CA GLN A 164 3.91 6.57 -35.12
C GLN A 164 4.11 7.48 -33.90
N GLU A 165 3.93 8.80 -34.04
CA GLU A 165 3.96 9.75 -32.93
C GLU A 165 2.82 9.50 -31.94
N ILE A 166 1.60 9.27 -32.43
CA ILE A 166 0.45 8.95 -31.57
C ILE A 166 0.69 7.64 -30.81
N ALA A 167 1.13 6.59 -31.52
CA ALA A 167 1.41 5.29 -30.92
C ALA A 167 2.53 5.38 -29.88
N SER A 168 3.61 6.11 -30.18
CA SER A 168 4.71 6.30 -29.23
C SER A 168 4.27 7.08 -27.98
N ALA A 169 3.48 8.14 -28.14
CA ALA A 169 2.91 8.88 -27.02
C ALA A 169 1.98 8.01 -26.16
N GLN A 170 1.19 7.13 -26.76
CA GLN A 170 0.35 6.18 -26.04
C GLN A 170 1.17 5.15 -25.26
N ILE A 171 2.23 4.61 -25.87
CA ILE A 171 3.16 3.68 -25.20
C ILE A 171 3.80 4.36 -23.99
N THR A 172 4.28 5.60 -24.12
CA THR A 172 4.86 6.35 -23.01
C THR A 172 3.85 6.55 -21.87
N ARG A 173 2.61 6.95 -22.18
CA ARG A 173 1.56 7.11 -21.17
C ARG A 173 1.21 5.80 -20.47
N LEU A 174 1.04 4.71 -21.22
CA LEU A 174 0.74 3.40 -20.66
C LEU A 174 1.88 2.89 -19.77
N THR A 175 3.13 3.11 -20.19
CA THR A 175 4.31 2.77 -19.40
C THR A 175 4.31 3.52 -18.06
N GLU A 176 3.98 4.81 -18.08
CA GLU A 176 3.91 5.61 -16.86
C GLU A 176 2.75 5.19 -15.94
N TYR A 177 1.58 4.85 -16.50
CA TYR A 177 0.48 4.29 -15.71
C TYR A 177 0.83 2.96 -15.06
N ILE A 178 1.47 2.04 -15.80
CA ILE A 178 1.96 0.77 -15.25
C ILE A 178 2.97 1.03 -14.12
N ARG A 179 3.87 2.00 -14.31
CA ARG A 179 4.85 2.39 -13.28
C ARG A 179 4.14 2.87 -12.02
N GLN A 180 3.14 3.74 -12.13
CA GLN A 180 2.38 4.26 -11.00
C GLN A 180 1.58 3.16 -10.27
N ILE A 181 0.95 2.25 -11.01
CA ILE A 181 0.22 1.11 -10.42
C ILE A 181 1.18 0.23 -9.61
N ASN A 182 2.32 -0.13 -10.21
CA ASN A 182 3.32 -0.95 -9.53
C ASN A 182 3.89 -0.26 -8.27
N GLU A 183 4.06 1.07 -8.31
CA GLU A 183 4.52 1.86 -7.17
C GLU A 183 3.46 1.90 -6.05
N MET A 184 2.18 2.09 -6.39
CA MET A 184 1.08 2.02 -5.42
C MET A 184 0.95 0.64 -4.79
N GLU A 185 1.05 -0.44 -5.58
CA GLU A 185 0.99 -1.81 -5.07
C GLU A 185 2.17 -2.12 -4.14
N ARG A 186 3.38 -1.70 -4.50
CA ARG A 186 4.56 -1.83 -3.61
C ARG A 186 4.34 -1.11 -2.28
N ASN A 187 3.92 0.15 -2.33
CA ASN A 187 3.67 0.94 -1.13
C ASN A 187 2.56 0.34 -0.26
N LYS A 188 1.52 -0.24 -0.87
CA LYS A 188 0.45 -0.94 -0.16
C LYS A 188 0.98 -2.20 0.53
N ASN A 189 1.73 -3.03 -0.20
CA ASN A 189 2.30 -4.27 0.34
C ASN A 189 3.31 -3.99 1.46
N GLU A 190 4.10 -2.92 1.35
CA GLU A 190 5.04 -2.51 2.40
C GLU A 190 4.32 -2.11 3.69
N ARG A 191 3.20 -1.38 3.59
CA ARG A 191 2.35 -1.04 4.74
C ARG A 191 1.73 -2.28 5.38
N GLU A 192 1.15 -3.18 4.58
CA GLU A 192 0.56 -4.43 5.10
C GLU A 192 1.61 -5.31 5.81
N ILE A 193 2.82 -5.42 5.24
CA ILE A 193 3.93 -6.14 5.88
C ILE A 193 4.34 -5.48 7.20
N GLN A 194 4.33 -4.15 7.26
CA GLN A 194 4.70 -3.43 8.47
C GLN A 194 3.65 -3.59 9.56
N ASP A 195 2.36 -3.48 9.24
CA ASP A 195 1.25 -3.69 10.17
C ASP A 195 1.28 -5.12 10.75
N LEU A 196 1.49 -6.13 9.90
CA LEU A 196 1.63 -7.53 10.33
C LEU A 196 2.86 -7.74 11.25
N ARG A 197 3.97 -7.05 10.99
CA ARG A 197 5.16 -7.12 11.87
C ARG A 197 4.88 -6.50 13.23
N GLU A 198 4.18 -5.36 13.27
CA GLU A 198 3.80 -4.70 14.52
C GLU A 198 2.80 -5.55 15.32
N GLU A 199 1.84 -6.19 14.66
CA GLU A 199 0.89 -7.10 15.29
C GLU A 199 1.60 -8.32 15.90
N HIS A 200 2.44 -9.01 15.12
CA HIS A 200 3.21 -10.14 15.64
C HIS A 200 4.17 -9.75 16.77
N GLN A 201 4.74 -8.55 16.74
CA GLN A 201 5.57 -8.05 17.83
C GLN A 201 4.75 -7.85 19.11
N LYS A 202 3.57 -7.24 19.02
CA LYS A 202 2.64 -7.10 20.15
C LYS A 202 2.18 -8.45 20.70
N GLU A 203 1.87 -9.40 19.83
CA GLU A 203 1.52 -10.76 20.23
C GLU A 203 2.66 -11.45 21.00
N ARG A 204 3.91 -11.32 20.52
CA ARG A 204 5.09 -11.85 21.21
C ARG A 204 5.29 -11.21 22.58
N GLU A 205 5.14 -9.90 22.69
CA GLU A 205 5.25 -9.19 23.97
C GLU A 205 4.15 -9.62 24.95
N ASN A 206 2.92 -9.80 24.47
CA ASN A 206 1.81 -10.29 25.29
C ASN A 206 2.01 -11.74 25.73
N ALA A 207 2.49 -12.61 24.84
CA ALA A 207 2.83 -13.99 25.15
C ALA A 207 3.96 -14.05 26.19
N GLN A 208 5.00 -13.22 26.03
CA GLN A 208 6.11 -13.14 26.98
C GLN A 208 5.64 -12.71 28.36
N LYS A 209 4.84 -11.63 28.45
CA LYS A 209 4.23 -11.20 29.72
C LYS A 209 3.44 -12.32 30.39
N ARG A 210 2.71 -13.12 29.61
CA ARG A 210 1.93 -14.25 30.13
C ARG A 210 2.83 -15.38 30.63
N ILE A 211 3.94 -15.65 29.93
CA ILE A 211 4.95 -16.62 30.38
C ILE A 211 5.57 -16.15 31.71
N ASP A 212 5.94 -14.88 31.82
CA ASP A 212 6.54 -14.32 33.03
C ASP A 212 5.58 -14.43 34.23
N LEU A 213 4.31 -14.07 34.05
CA LEU A 213 3.28 -14.22 35.08
C LEU A 213 3.10 -15.68 35.54
N LEU A 214 3.04 -16.62 34.59
CA LEU A 214 2.92 -18.05 34.90
C LEU A 214 4.18 -18.61 35.55
N SER A 215 5.36 -18.08 35.19
CA SER A 215 6.63 -18.45 35.81
C SER A 215 6.67 -18.00 37.27
N ASP A 216 6.27 -16.75 37.56
CA ASP A 216 6.20 -16.23 38.92
C ASP A 216 5.19 -17.00 39.78
N GLU A 217 4.04 -17.33 39.22
CA GLU A 217 3.03 -18.13 39.91
C GLU A 217 3.53 -19.55 40.19
N ASN A 218 4.14 -20.22 39.20
CA ASN A 218 4.74 -21.54 39.39
C ASN A 218 5.85 -21.53 40.44
N PHE A 219 6.69 -20.48 40.45
CA PHE A 219 7.72 -20.32 41.46
C PHE A 219 7.12 -20.21 42.86
N ARG A 220 6.07 -19.37 43.01
CA ARG A 220 5.36 -19.20 44.28
C ARG A 220 4.72 -20.49 44.76
N LEU A 221 4.03 -21.23 43.87
CA LEU A 221 3.42 -22.51 44.19
C LEU A 221 4.48 -23.55 44.57
N SER A 222 5.61 -23.58 43.86
CA SER A 222 6.74 -24.47 44.17
C SER A 222 7.30 -24.18 45.57
N MET A 223 7.45 -22.90 45.94
CA MET A 223 7.85 -22.52 47.30
C MET A 223 6.84 -22.99 48.35
N GLN A 224 5.53 -22.80 48.12
CA GLN A 224 4.49 -23.26 49.05
C GLN A 224 4.50 -24.79 49.20
N ILE A 225 4.72 -25.52 48.11
CA ILE A 225 4.84 -26.99 48.15
C ILE A 225 6.08 -27.40 48.94
N GLU A 226 7.22 -26.75 48.74
CA GLU A 226 8.45 -27.04 49.51
C GLU A 226 8.24 -26.76 51.00
N GLU A 227 7.63 -25.62 51.34
CA GLU A 227 7.33 -25.24 52.73
C GLU A 227 6.39 -26.23 53.41
N THR A 228 5.27 -26.59 52.77
CA THR A 228 4.34 -27.60 53.32
C THR A 228 4.99 -28.98 53.45
N GLN A 229 5.85 -29.37 52.50
CA GLN A 229 6.63 -30.61 52.62
C GLN A 229 7.67 -30.55 53.75
N GLU A 230 8.31 -29.40 53.97
CA GLU A 230 9.26 -29.22 55.07
C GLU A 230 8.55 -29.23 56.42
N GLU A 231 7.39 -28.60 56.55
CA GLU A 231 6.56 -28.65 57.75
C GLU A 231 6.11 -30.08 58.07
N ALA A 232 5.64 -30.82 57.07
CA ALA A 232 5.29 -32.22 57.24
C ALA A 232 6.49 -33.08 57.70
N LYS A 233 7.69 -32.82 57.17
CA LYS A 233 8.92 -33.52 57.59
C LYS A 233 9.40 -33.12 58.99
N LYS A 234 9.26 -31.84 59.37
CA LYS A 234 9.55 -31.36 60.73
C LYS A 234 8.63 -32.00 61.76
N GLN A 235 7.34 -32.13 61.45
CA GLN A 235 6.37 -32.79 62.32
C GLN A 235 6.60 -34.31 62.43
N ALA A 236 7.08 -34.95 61.35
CA ALA A 236 7.35 -36.38 61.35
C ALA A 236 8.63 -36.78 62.12
N ASP A 237 9.72 -35.99 62.03
CA ASP A 237 10.98 -36.29 62.76
C ASP A 237 11.91 -35.05 62.90
N PRO A 238 11.82 -34.29 64.01
CA PRO A 238 12.52 -33.01 64.19
C PRO A 238 14.05 -33.10 64.16
N GLY A 239 14.62 -34.21 64.67
CA GLY A 239 16.07 -34.41 64.76
C GLY A 239 16.71 -34.67 63.39
N LEU A 240 16.08 -35.53 62.58
CA LEU A 240 16.51 -35.82 61.22
C LEU A 240 16.30 -34.63 60.26
N PHE A 241 15.29 -33.79 60.52
CA PHE A 241 15.02 -32.59 59.73
C PHE A 241 16.16 -31.57 59.83
N ALA A 242 16.61 -31.25 61.05
CA ALA A 242 17.69 -30.28 61.26
C ALA A 242 18.99 -30.73 60.57
N GLN A 243 19.27 -32.03 60.58
CA GLN A 243 20.44 -32.61 59.92
C GLN A 243 20.30 -32.61 58.38
N ARG A 244 19.13 -32.97 57.84
CA ARG A 244 18.86 -32.92 56.38
C ARG A 244 18.92 -31.50 55.84
N ARG A 245 18.44 -30.51 56.60
CA ARG A 245 18.48 -29.10 56.20
C ARG A 245 19.93 -28.60 56.08
N ARG A 246 20.77 -28.89 57.08
CA ARG A 246 22.21 -28.57 57.01
C ARG A 246 22.89 -29.25 55.82
N ASN A 247 22.60 -30.53 55.59
CA ASN A 247 23.19 -31.27 54.46
C ASN A 247 22.75 -30.71 53.09
N ARG A 248 21.49 -30.30 52.94
CA ARG A 248 20.98 -29.67 51.71
C ARG A 248 21.59 -28.30 51.46
N GLU A 249 21.72 -27.49 52.52
CA GLU A 249 22.31 -26.17 52.43
C GLU A 249 23.79 -26.25 52.08
N GLN A 250 24.51 -27.20 52.67
CA GLN A 250 25.90 -27.48 52.34
C GLN A 250 26.06 -27.96 50.89
N LYS A 251 25.19 -28.88 50.43
CA LYS A 251 25.20 -29.34 49.05
C LYS A 251 24.90 -28.21 48.05
N ARG A 252 23.90 -27.36 48.31
CA ARG A 252 23.58 -26.18 47.48
C ARG A 252 24.74 -25.18 47.46
N ARG A 253 25.45 -25.01 48.58
CA ARG A 253 26.66 -24.18 48.66
C ARG A 253 27.78 -24.74 47.79
N GLU A 254 28.05 -26.04 47.87
CA GLU A 254 29.06 -26.71 47.05
C GLU A 254 28.73 -26.66 45.55
N GLU A 255 27.47 -26.90 45.17
CA GLU A 255 27.00 -26.80 43.78
C GLU A 255 27.13 -25.36 43.24
N PHE A 256 26.78 -24.35 44.05
CA PHE A 256 26.95 -22.95 43.68
C PHE A 256 28.42 -22.59 43.47
N ILE A 257 29.31 -23.01 44.37
CA ILE A 257 30.76 -22.75 44.25
C ILE A 257 31.32 -23.39 42.98
N ALA A 258 30.97 -24.66 42.70
CA ALA A 258 31.39 -25.35 41.49
C ALA A 258 30.90 -24.64 40.22
N SER A 259 29.66 -24.14 40.24
CA SER A 259 29.09 -23.37 39.12
C SER A 259 29.79 -22.03 38.91
N VAL A 260 30.18 -21.34 39.97
CA VAL A 260 30.87 -20.04 39.88
C VAL A 260 32.30 -20.21 39.37
N LEU A 261 33.05 -21.17 39.91
CA LEU A 261 34.43 -21.44 39.50
C LEU A 261 34.54 -22.02 38.08
N GLY A 262 33.48 -22.69 37.60
CA GLY A 262 33.37 -23.19 36.22
C GLY A 262 32.81 -22.18 35.22
N ASN A 263 32.37 -20.99 35.66
CA ASN A 263 31.81 -19.98 34.77
C ASN A 263 32.91 -19.09 34.17
N GLY A 264 32.96 -19.01 32.83
CA GLY A 264 33.94 -18.22 32.08
C GLY A 264 33.70 -16.70 32.11
N ASP A 265 32.60 -16.24 32.71
CA ASP A 265 32.24 -14.82 32.78
C ASP A 265 33.02 -14.04 33.86
N PHE A 266 33.73 -14.73 34.75
CA PHE A 266 34.51 -14.09 35.81
C PHE A 266 35.95 -13.79 35.36
N SER A 267 36.41 -12.58 35.66
CA SER A 267 37.80 -12.19 35.45
C SER A 267 38.73 -12.91 36.42
N ARG A 268 40.02 -12.99 36.06
CA ARG A 268 41.06 -13.62 36.91
C ARG A 268 41.14 -13.00 38.32
N GLU A 269 40.91 -11.69 38.41
CA GLU A 269 40.91 -10.95 39.68
C GLU A 269 39.65 -11.24 40.50
N GLN A 270 38.48 -11.36 39.85
CA GLN A 270 37.23 -11.77 40.52
C GLN A 270 37.33 -13.19 41.07
N LEU A 271 37.91 -14.13 40.30
CA LEU A 271 38.11 -15.52 40.75
C LEU A 271 39.02 -15.60 41.98
N ALA A 272 40.06 -14.79 42.08
CA ALA A 272 40.94 -14.75 43.25
C ALA A 272 40.22 -14.26 44.53
N VAL A 273 39.29 -13.32 44.40
CA VAL A 273 38.43 -12.88 45.51
C VAL A 273 37.44 -13.99 45.87
N ILE A 274 36.84 -14.66 44.88
CA ILE A 274 35.88 -15.75 45.08
C ILE A 274 36.53 -16.91 45.84
N GLU A 275 37.72 -17.37 45.44
CA GLU A 275 38.43 -18.46 46.13
C GLU A 275 38.69 -18.13 47.62
N ARG A 276 39.07 -16.88 47.90
CA ARG A 276 39.26 -16.38 49.27
C ARG A 276 37.96 -16.39 50.06
N VAL A 277 36.89 -15.86 49.47
CA VAL A 277 35.56 -15.76 50.09
C VAL A 277 34.93 -17.14 50.32
N VAL A 278 35.17 -18.10 49.44
CA VAL A 278 34.68 -19.49 49.54
C VAL A 278 35.30 -20.23 50.73
N SER A 279 36.57 -19.93 51.06
CA SER A 279 37.25 -20.48 52.23
C SER A 279 36.68 -19.96 53.56
N LYS A 280 35.82 -18.93 53.53
CA LYS A 280 35.13 -18.37 54.69
C LYS A 280 33.73 -19.01 54.83
N ASP A 281 33.27 -19.21 56.07
CA ASP A 281 31.90 -19.71 56.38
C ASP A 281 30.80 -18.67 56.09
N PHE A 282 30.75 -18.14 54.87
CA PHE A 282 29.62 -17.34 54.43
C PHE A 282 28.44 -18.23 54.04
N SER A 283 27.24 -17.78 54.37
CA SER A 283 25.99 -18.40 53.93
C SER A 283 25.85 -18.32 52.41
N LEU A 284 25.05 -19.22 51.82
CA LEU A 284 24.80 -19.24 50.38
C LEU A 284 24.29 -17.89 49.84
N LEU A 285 23.41 -17.22 50.59
CA LEU A 285 22.84 -15.93 50.20
C LEU A 285 23.89 -14.80 50.19
N GLN A 286 24.89 -14.88 51.08
CA GLN A 286 26.01 -13.93 51.09
C GLN A 286 26.95 -14.21 49.91
N LEU A 287 27.27 -15.49 49.65
CA LEU A 287 28.09 -15.89 48.52
C LEU A 287 27.46 -15.47 47.18
N GLN A 288 26.14 -15.63 47.01
CA GLN A 288 25.42 -15.19 45.80
C GLN A 288 25.50 -13.67 45.57
N LYS A 289 25.55 -12.87 46.63
CA LYS A 289 25.65 -11.41 46.54
C LYS A 289 27.08 -10.93 46.27
N ILE A 290 28.09 -11.67 46.74
CA ILE A 290 29.49 -11.34 46.50
C ILE A 290 29.88 -11.82 45.08
N CYS A 291 29.51 -13.03 44.70
CA CYS A 291 29.90 -13.70 43.46
C CYS A 291 28.98 -13.36 42.28
N ASP A 292 28.79 -12.08 41.98
CA ASP A 292 28.08 -11.59 40.79
C ASP A 292 29.09 -11.13 39.73
N PRO A 293 29.09 -11.69 38.50
CA PRO A 293 30.05 -11.34 37.46
C PRO A 293 29.98 -9.86 37.04
N LYS A 294 28.87 -9.17 37.30
CA LYS A 294 28.70 -7.74 37.02
C LYS A 294 29.34 -6.83 38.08
N VAL A 295 29.74 -7.37 39.23
CA VAL A 295 30.34 -6.62 40.33
C VAL A 295 31.85 -6.57 40.15
N LYS A 296 32.42 -5.36 40.14
CA LYS A 296 33.87 -5.16 40.03
C LYS A 296 34.63 -5.78 41.22
N PRO A 297 35.87 -6.28 41.04
CA PRO A 297 36.66 -6.90 42.10
C PRO A 297 36.74 -6.09 43.40
N GLU A 298 36.93 -4.76 43.29
CA GLU A 298 37.07 -3.88 44.45
C GLU A 298 35.77 -3.83 45.28
N ASN A 299 34.62 -3.89 44.60
CA ASN A 299 33.32 -3.92 45.26
C ASN A 299 33.04 -5.30 45.88
N MET A 300 33.57 -6.39 45.30
CA MET A 300 33.49 -7.72 45.90
C MET A 300 34.29 -7.79 47.21
N GLU A 301 35.48 -7.19 47.26
CA GLU A 301 36.31 -7.11 48.48
C GLU A 301 35.64 -6.24 49.56
N LEU A 302 34.96 -5.16 49.19
CA LEU A 302 34.17 -4.34 50.11
C LEU A 302 32.98 -5.13 50.69
N LEU A 303 32.29 -5.92 49.86
CA LEU A 303 31.18 -6.78 50.30
C LEU A 303 31.70 -7.90 51.22
N GLU A 304 32.83 -8.52 50.90
CA GLU A 304 33.52 -9.48 51.77
C GLU A 304 33.79 -8.86 53.15
N ALA A 305 34.45 -7.69 53.20
CA ALA A 305 34.78 -7.01 54.44
C ALA A 305 33.54 -6.59 55.24
N TYR A 306 32.46 -6.18 54.56
CA TYR A 306 31.18 -5.83 55.19
C TYR A 306 30.55 -7.03 55.89
N TYR A 307 30.45 -8.18 55.21
CA TYR A 307 29.87 -9.40 55.80
C TYR A 307 30.76 -9.99 56.89
N GLU A 308 32.07 -9.87 56.77
CA GLU A 308 33.02 -10.31 57.79
C GLU A 308 32.92 -9.49 59.09
N ARG A 309 32.83 -8.14 58.99
CA ARG A 309 32.60 -7.29 60.18
C ARG A 309 31.28 -7.61 60.86
N ARG A 310 30.23 -7.86 60.08
CA ARG A 310 28.90 -8.16 60.60
C ARG A 310 28.82 -9.54 61.28
N ARG A 311 29.66 -10.48 60.86
CA ARG A 311 29.84 -11.79 61.53
C ARG A 311 30.55 -11.67 62.87
N ILE A 312 31.48 -10.71 63.03
CA ILE A 312 32.23 -10.53 64.29
C ILE A 312 31.39 -9.84 65.37
N HIS A 313 30.38 -9.04 64.98
CA HIS A 313 29.60 -8.19 65.88
C HIS A 313 28.15 -8.66 66.10
N GLY A 314 27.74 -9.79 65.51
CA GLY A 314 26.40 -10.38 65.65
C GLY A 314 26.49 -11.82 66.12
#